data_AF-A0A0F8YQZ2-F1
#
_entry.id   AF-A0A0F8YQZ2-F1
#
_cell.length_a   1.000
_cell.length_b   1.000
_cell.length_c   1.000
_cell.angle_alpha   90.00
_cell.angle_beta   90.00
_cell.angle_gamma   90.00
#
_symmetry.space_group_name_H-M   'P 1'
#
loop_
_entity.id
_entity.type
_entity.pdbx_description
1 polymer ?
#
loop_
_entity_poly.entity_id
_entity_poly.type
_entity_poly.pdbx_seq_one_letter_code
_entity_poly.pdbx_strand_id
1 'polypeptide(L)'
;VVIYHPSDERYKKYENKLARIPIWDLEVPILAHPSADPDFGKSGIMMICSFGDITDIRVFRELNLKPKYIINPDGTLNDLAGKKYSGLTIDEARKIITDDLKEIGKIRSEKIVSHRFPTSERSHAKLEFIGMPELYLKQENFVKKLKKYADKMEFLPEKSRQIWLDWLEKISMDWPITRRRYYGTEVPLWYCNECNETIVPKGVSYYQPWKDPAPIDNCPNCSGTSFKGETRIFDTWMDSSISAYYILKYPHNQSVDEDFTNDLLDRDFICDIRPQGKDIVRTWLHYSMLRGYLHFNQPMFNKAWISGHVVSETGEKMSKSKGNSIDPMKIIEKYGGDAL
;
A
#
# COMPACT_ATOMS: atom_id res chain seq x y z
N VAL A 1 -2.11 7.22 -22.72
CA VAL A 1 -1.20 8.23 -23.32
C VAL A 1 -0.01 7.49 -23.91
N VAL A 2 0.67 8.06 -24.92
CA VAL A 2 2.01 7.61 -25.32
C VAL A 2 3.01 8.64 -24.83
N ILE A 3 4.06 8.22 -24.15
CA ILE A 3 5.09 9.12 -23.66
C ILE A 3 6.42 8.92 -24.39
N TYR A 4 7.18 10.01 -24.51
CA TYR A 4 8.56 10.02 -25.00
C TYR A 4 9.43 10.86 -24.07
N HIS A 5 10.74 10.63 -24.06
CA HIS A 5 11.65 11.39 -23.21
C HIS A 5 11.84 12.83 -23.75
N PRO A 6 11.83 13.88 -22.91
CA PRO A 6 11.97 15.27 -23.39
C PRO A 6 13.24 15.55 -24.19
N SER A 7 14.33 14.80 -23.95
CA SER A 7 15.59 14.94 -24.71
C SER A 7 15.63 14.13 -26.01
N ASP A 8 14.59 13.35 -26.32
CA ASP A 8 14.55 12.53 -27.54
C ASP A 8 13.97 13.33 -28.72
N GLU A 9 14.88 13.89 -29.53
CA GLU A 9 14.56 14.69 -30.71
C GLU A 9 13.72 13.95 -31.76
N ARG A 10 13.75 12.60 -31.78
CA ARG A 10 12.99 11.79 -32.75
C ARG A 10 11.48 12.04 -32.64
N TYR A 11 11.01 12.33 -31.43
CA TYR A 11 9.58 12.39 -31.09
C TYR A 11 9.03 13.77 -30.76
N LYS A 12 9.87 14.80 -30.58
CA LYS A 12 9.40 16.19 -30.32
C LYS A 12 8.38 16.71 -31.33
N LYS A 13 8.53 16.35 -32.62
CA LYS A 13 7.58 16.72 -33.69
C LYS A 13 6.17 16.11 -33.53
N TYR A 14 5.98 15.19 -32.60
CA TYR A 14 4.70 14.55 -32.27
C TYR A 14 4.11 15.04 -30.96
N GLU A 15 4.75 15.98 -30.26
CA GLU A 15 4.22 16.56 -29.04
C GLU A 15 2.81 17.13 -29.26
N ASN A 16 1.90 16.83 -28.33
CA ASN A 16 0.48 17.22 -28.38
C ASN A 16 -0.31 16.68 -29.59
N LYS A 17 0.28 15.80 -30.42
CA LYS A 17 -0.46 15.05 -31.43
C LYS A 17 -1.12 13.82 -30.80
N LEU A 18 -2.05 13.25 -31.56
CA LEU A 18 -2.79 12.07 -31.17
C LEU A 18 -2.24 10.83 -31.87
N ALA A 19 -2.11 9.74 -31.12
CA ALA A 19 -1.86 8.39 -31.63
C ALA A 19 -3.16 7.59 -31.59
N ARG A 20 -3.52 6.96 -32.71
CA ARG A 20 -4.65 6.03 -32.78
C ARG A 20 -4.24 4.67 -32.26
N ILE A 21 -5.03 4.08 -31.37
CA ILE A 21 -4.82 2.72 -30.90
C ILE A 21 -5.33 1.74 -31.97
N PRO A 22 -4.62 0.64 -32.30
CA PRO A 22 -5.00 -0.19 -33.44
C PRO A 22 -6.33 -0.94 -33.34
N ILE A 23 -6.66 -1.50 -32.17
CA ILE A 23 -7.85 -2.34 -31.97
C ILE A 23 -9.08 -1.51 -31.63
N TRP A 24 -8.88 -0.45 -30.86
CA TRP A 24 -9.94 0.45 -30.43
C TRP A 24 -9.84 1.71 -31.26
N ASP A 25 -10.94 2.18 -31.85
CA ASP A 25 -11.00 3.48 -32.53
C ASP A 25 -10.95 4.61 -31.49
N LEU A 26 -9.83 4.68 -30.79
CA LEU A 26 -9.54 5.53 -29.66
C LEU A 26 -8.20 6.20 -29.93
N GLU A 27 -8.17 7.50 -29.71
CA GLU A 27 -6.98 8.31 -29.85
C GLU A 27 -6.46 8.72 -28.47
N VAL A 28 -5.14 8.71 -28.31
CA VAL A 28 -4.45 9.09 -27.08
C VAL A 28 -3.38 10.13 -27.36
N PRO A 29 -3.15 11.10 -26.48
CA PRO A 29 -2.13 12.12 -26.70
C PRO A 29 -0.72 11.52 -26.62
N ILE A 30 0.22 12.19 -27.30
CA ILE A 30 1.66 11.96 -27.21
C ILE A 30 2.29 13.09 -26.39
N LEU A 31 2.83 12.76 -25.22
CA LEU A 31 3.35 13.74 -24.25
C LEU A 31 4.83 13.49 -23.90
N ALA A 32 5.57 14.55 -23.58
CA ALA A 32 6.92 14.43 -23.07
C ALA A 32 6.90 14.06 -21.58
N HIS A 33 7.68 13.06 -21.17
CA HIS A 33 7.81 12.68 -19.76
C HIS A 33 9.16 12.01 -19.47
N PRO A 34 9.88 12.40 -18.40
CA PRO A 34 11.22 11.87 -18.10
C PRO A 34 11.24 10.40 -17.67
N SER A 35 10.09 9.77 -17.45
CA SER A 35 10.02 8.33 -17.15
C SER A 35 10.19 7.43 -18.38
N ALA A 36 10.14 7.98 -19.59
CA ALA A 36 10.45 7.23 -20.80
C ALA A 36 11.97 7.13 -20.98
N ASP A 37 12.48 5.95 -21.25
CA ASP A 37 13.90 5.74 -21.57
C ASP A 37 14.09 5.74 -23.11
N PRO A 38 14.84 6.70 -23.69
CA PRO A 38 15.09 6.77 -25.14
C PRO A 38 15.74 5.52 -25.73
N ASP A 39 16.51 4.79 -24.91
CA ASP A 39 17.27 3.61 -25.31
C ASP A 39 16.50 2.32 -25.05
N PHE A 40 15.37 2.40 -24.31
CA PHE A 40 14.56 1.24 -23.99
C PHE A 40 13.59 0.87 -25.12
N GLY A 41 13.62 -0.42 -25.47
CA GLY A 41 12.93 -0.92 -26.65
C GLY A 41 13.53 -0.33 -27.93
N LYS A 42 13.22 -0.91 -29.09
CA LYS A 42 13.71 -0.36 -30.38
C LYS A 42 13.10 1.02 -30.73
N SER A 43 12.21 1.55 -29.87
CA SER A 43 11.42 2.75 -30.13
C SER A 43 11.67 3.90 -29.16
N GLY A 44 12.10 3.69 -27.91
CA GLY A 44 12.29 4.79 -26.94
C GLY A 44 11.01 5.53 -26.52
N ILE A 45 9.84 5.00 -26.88
CA ILE A 45 8.50 5.49 -26.49
C ILE A 45 7.73 4.39 -25.79
N MET A 46 6.86 4.79 -24.87
CA MET A 46 6.08 3.87 -24.05
C MET A 46 4.61 4.25 -24.03
N MET A 47 3.73 3.26 -24.21
CA MET A 47 2.30 3.43 -23.97
C MET A 47 2.03 3.26 -22.47
N ILE A 48 1.43 4.26 -21.86
CA ILE A 48 0.92 4.21 -20.49
C ILE A 48 -0.59 3.98 -20.61
N CYS A 49 -1.02 2.74 -20.37
CA CYS A 49 -2.41 2.30 -20.56
C CYS A 49 -3.00 1.45 -19.45
N SER A 50 -2.17 0.95 -18.54
CA SER A 50 -2.58 0.20 -17.36
C SER A 50 -1.77 0.69 -16.17
N PHE A 51 -2.31 0.47 -14.97
CA PHE A 51 -1.48 0.46 -13.78
C PHE A 51 -0.66 -0.85 -13.83
N GLY A 52 0.41 -0.88 -14.61
CA GLY A 52 1.31 -2.03 -14.67
C GLY A 52 2.25 -2.06 -13.48
N ASP A 53 2.60 -0.87 -12.98
CA ASP A 53 3.35 -0.67 -11.75
C ASP A 53 3.02 0.66 -11.05
N ILE A 54 3.81 0.98 -10.01
CA ILE A 54 3.70 2.24 -9.26
C ILE A 54 4.17 3.45 -10.10
N THR A 55 5.08 3.23 -11.06
CA THR A 55 5.55 4.27 -11.99
C THR A 55 4.40 4.77 -12.84
N ASP A 56 3.58 3.86 -13.37
CA ASP A 56 2.39 4.21 -14.12
C ASP A 56 1.43 5.06 -13.27
N ILE A 57 1.14 4.64 -12.03
CA ILE A 57 0.29 5.41 -11.10
C ILE A 57 0.83 6.83 -10.92
N ARG A 58 2.15 6.99 -10.75
CA ARG A 58 2.79 8.30 -10.58
C ARG A 58 2.63 9.17 -11.83
N VAL A 59 2.94 8.63 -13.00
CA VAL A 59 2.82 9.34 -14.29
C VAL A 59 1.36 9.77 -14.52
N PHE A 60 0.39 8.91 -14.21
CA PHE A 60 -1.03 9.24 -14.28
C PHE A 60 -1.41 10.45 -13.40
N ARG A 61 -0.86 10.53 -12.18
CA ARG A 61 -1.09 11.67 -11.28
C ARG A 61 -0.39 12.94 -11.76
N GLU A 62 0.90 12.85 -12.11
CA GLU A 62 1.72 13.98 -12.58
C GLU A 62 1.13 14.63 -13.84
N LEU A 63 0.64 13.82 -14.77
CA LEU A 63 0.01 14.27 -16.01
C LEU A 63 -1.51 14.51 -15.89
N ASN A 64 -2.08 14.37 -14.68
CA ASN A 64 -3.52 14.52 -14.40
C ASN A 64 -4.42 13.73 -15.39
N LEU A 65 -4.03 12.49 -15.69
CA LEU A 65 -4.71 11.64 -16.65
C LEU A 65 -5.93 10.95 -16.00
N LYS A 66 -7.03 10.88 -16.74
CA LYS A 66 -8.23 10.15 -16.32
C LYS A 66 -8.11 8.67 -16.75
N PRO A 67 -7.98 7.72 -15.81
CA PRO A 67 -7.87 6.31 -16.15
C PRO A 67 -9.21 5.74 -16.64
N LYS A 68 -9.14 4.76 -17.55
CA LYS A 68 -10.26 3.89 -17.91
C LYS A 68 -10.00 2.51 -17.32
N TYR A 69 -10.88 2.05 -16.45
CA TYR A 69 -10.75 0.74 -15.80
C TYR A 69 -11.47 -0.32 -16.62
N ILE A 70 -10.71 -1.21 -17.26
CA ILE A 70 -11.25 -2.29 -18.09
C ILE A 70 -11.26 -3.65 -17.38
N ILE A 71 -10.60 -3.77 -16.23
CA ILE A 71 -10.47 -5.00 -15.46
C ILE A 71 -11.45 -4.97 -14.28
N ASN A 72 -12.27 -6.01 -14.18
CA ASN A 72 -13.19 -6.25 -13.07
C ASN A 72 -12.46 -6.80 -11.83
N PRO A 73 -13.06 -6.70 -10.63
CA PRO A 73 -12.48 -7.25 -9.39
C PRO A 73 -12.17 -8.75 -9.41
N ASP A 74 -12.81 -9.52 -10.29
CA ASP A 74 -12.60 -10.96 -10.47
C ASP A 74 -11.48 -11.30 -11.48
N GLY A 75 -10.84 -10.29 -12.07
CA GLY A 75 -9.78 -10.47 -13.07
C GLY A 75 -10.29 -10.70 -14.50
N THR A 76 -11.59 -10.50 -14.76
CA THR A 76 -12.16 -10.50 -16.11
C THR A 76 -12.18 -9.09 -16.72
N LEU A 77 -12.30 -8.99 -18.04
CA LEU A 77 -12.50 -7.71 -18.71
C LEU A 77 -13.99 -7.31 -18.74
N ASN A 78 -14.25 -6.00 -18.65
CA ASN A 78 -15.60 -5.44 -18.78
C ASN A 78 -15.89 -4.96 -20.20
N ASP A 79 -17.10 -4.42 -20.41
CA ASP A 79 -17.58 -3.97 -21.72
C ASP A 79 -16.75 -2.85 -22.35
N LEU A 80 -15.99 -2.08 -21.56
CA LEU A 80 -15.09 -1.06 -22.08
C LEU A 80 -13.90 -1.64 -22.84
N ALA A 81 -13.56 -2.92 -22.60
CA ALA A 81 -12.58 -3.62 -23.41
C ALA A 81 -13.11 -3.88 -24.84
N GLY A 82 -14.43 -3.78 -25.07
CA GLY A 82 -15.10 -4.09 -26.33
C GLY A 82 -15.77 -5.46 -26.29
N LYS A 83 -16.88 -5.60 -27.03
CA LYS A 83 -17.75 -6.79 -27.00
C LYS A 83 -17.02 -8.11 -27.24
N LYS A 84 -15.95 -8.10 -28.05
CA LYS A 84 -15.13 -9.28 -28.35
C LYS A 84 -14.35 -9.79 -27.14
N TYR A 85 -13.94 -8.90 -26.23
CA TYR A 85 -13.05 -9.23 -25.12
C TYR A 85 -13.73 -9.18 -23.75
N SER A 86 -14.93 -8.61 -23.65
CA SER A 86 -15.71 -8.58 -22.41
C SER A 86 -15.97 -10.00 -21.89
N GLY A 87 -15.82 -10.19 -20.58
CA GLY A 87 -15.98 -11.47 -19.88
C GLY A 87 -14.76 -12.39 -19.93
N LEU A 88 -13.75 -12.11 -20.76
CA LEU A 88 -12.53 -12.93 -20.82
C LEU A 88 -11.61 -12.64 -19.64
N THR A 89 -10.82 -13.64 -19.24
CA THR A 89 -9.70 -13.41 -18.32
C THR A 89 -8.60 -12.60 -19.00
N ILE A 90 -7.74 -11.95 -18.20
CA ILE A 90 -6.62 -11.14 -18.71
C ILE A 90 -5.70 -11.94 -19.65
N ASP A 91 -5.36 -13.18 -19.28
CA ASP A 91 -4.44 -14.00 -20.07
C ASP A 91 -5.08 -14.47 -21.40
N GLU A 92 -6.37 -14.81 -21.41
CA GLU A 92 -7.12 -15.11 -22.64
C GLU A 92 -7.22 -13.90 -23.55
N ALA A 93 -7.59 -12.74 -22.99
CA ALA A 93 -7.71 -11.50 -23.75
C ALA A 93 -6.37 -11.09 -24.37
N ARG A 94 -5.25 -11.21 -23.64
CA ARG A 94 -3.91 -10.93 -24.17
C ARG A 94 -3.59 -11.77 -25.41
N LYS A 95 -3.97 -13.06 -25.40
CA LYS A 95 -3.75 -13.95 -26.55
C LYS A 95 -4.56 -13.49 -27.77
N ILE A 96 -5.86 -13.27 -27.60
CA ILE A 96 -6.75 -12.88 -28.72
C ILE A 96 -6.38 -11.50 -29.25
N ILE A 97 -6.09 -10.52 -28.38
CA ILE A 97 -5.62 -9.18 -28.77
C ILE A 97 -4.32 -9.27 -29.59
N THR A 98 -3.42 -10.18 -29.22
CA THR A 98 -2.17 -10.37 -29.96
C THR A 98 -2.45 -10.93 -31.35
N ASP A 99 -3.33 -11.92 -31.47
CA ASP A 99 -3.71 -12.49 -32.76
C ASP A 99 -4.41 -11.45 -33.65
N ASP A 100 -5.32 -10.65 -33.09
CA ASP A 100 -5.98 -9.56 -33.81
C ASP A 100 -4.99 -8.52 -34.33
N LEU A 101 -3.99 -8.13 -33.52
CA LEU A 101 -2.91 -7.22 -33.94
C LEU A 101 -2.04 -7.81 -35.07
N LYS A 102 -1.86 -9.14 -35.09
CA LYS A 102 -1.14 -9.84 -36.17
C LYS A 102 -1.96 -9.78 -37.46
N GLU A 103 -3.25 -10.06 -37.39
CA GLU A 103 -4.16 -10.05 -38.55
C GLU A 103 -4.21 -8.67 -39.23
N ILE A 104 -4.28 -7.58 -38.45
CA ILE A 104 -4.29 -6.22 -39.00
C ILE A 104 -2.89 -5.67 -39.34
N GLY A 105 -1.84 -6.48 -39.21
CA GLY A 105 -0.46 -6.12 -39.55
C GLY A 105 0.13 -5.00 -38.68
N LYS A 106 -0.30 -4.87 -37.42
CA LYS A 106 0.14 -3.81 -36.50
C LYS A 106 1.17 -4.27 -35.46
N ILE A 107 1.71 -5.49 -35.61
CA ILE A 107 2.86 -5.98 -34.86
C ILE A 107 4.15 -5.79 -35.67
N ARG A 108 5.09 -5.01 -35.13
CA ARG A 108 6.43 -4.83 -35.73
C ARG A 108 7.39 -5.97 -35.35
N SER A 109 7.36 -6.44 -34.11
CA SER A 109 8.22 -7.53 -33.62
C SER A 109 7.69 -8.09 -32.31
N GLU A 110 7.90 -9.39 -32.08
CA GLU A 110 7.57 -10.11 -30.85
C GLU A 110 8.86 -10.71 -30.26
N LYS A 111 9.06 -10.58 -28.95
CA LYS A 111 10.24 -11.12 -28.24
C LYS A 111 9.85 -11.58 -26.85
N ILE A 112 10.44 -12.68 -26.39
CA ILE A 112 10.36 -13.10 -24.99
C ILE A 112 11.30 -12.21 -24.19
N VAL A 113 10.78 -11.63 -23.11
CA VAL A 113 11.54 -10.76 -22.19
C VAL A 113 11.44 -11.29 -20.77
N SER A 114 12.55 -11.25 -20.04
CA SER A 114 12.56 -11.48 -18.60
C SER A 114 12.43 -10.14 -17.89
N HIS A 115 11.46 -10.01 -17.00
CA HIS A 115 11.26 -8.81 -16.19
C HIS A 115 10.77 -9.21 -14.79
N ARG A 116 10.89 -8.29 -13.85
CA ARG A 116 10.38 -8.47 -12.48
C ARG A 116 8.90 -8.12 -12.46
N PHE A 117 8.09 -9.01 -11.90
CA PHE A 117 6.65 -8.81 -11.76
C PHE A 117 6.25 -8.91 -10.30
N PRO A 118 5.40 -8.00 -9.79
CA PRO A 118 4.97 -8.04 -8.40
C PRO A 118 4.02 -9.22 -8.16
N THR A 119 4.29 -10.00 -7.12
CA THR A 119 3.46 -11.12 -6.71
C THR A 119 3.03 -10.97 -5.25
N SER A 120 1.88 -11.57 -4.93
CA SER A 120 1.41 -11.69 -3.55
C SER A 120 2.45 -12.44 -2.70
N GLU A 121 2.87 -11.86 -1.59
CA GLU A 121 3.82 -12.49 -0.66
C GLU A 121 3.31 -13.84 -0.14
N ARG A 122 1.98 -13.95 0.07
CA ARG A 122 1.36 -15.13 0.68
C ARG A 122 0.96 -16.20 -0.34
N SER A 123 0.35 -15.80 -1.45
CA SER A 123 -0.21 -16.74 -2.44
C SER A 123 0.64 -16.89 -3.69
N HIS A 124 1.64 -16.02 -3.88
CA HIS A 124 2.47 -15.92 -5.08
C HIS A 124 1.69 -15.63 -6.38
N ALA A 125 0.38 -15.35 -6.29
CA ALA A 125 -0.43 -14.91 -7.40
C ALA A 125 0.11 -13.58 -7.97
N LYS A 126 0.02 -13.43 -9.30
CA LYS A 126 0.30 -12.18 -9.99
C LYS A 126 -0.59 -11.08 -9.44
N LEU A 127 -0.01 -9.92 -9.10
CA LEU A 127 -0.78 -8.76 -8.69
C LEU A 127 -1.33 -8.04 -9.92
N GLU A 128 -2.56 -7.57 -9.80
CA GLU A 128 -3.20 -6.68 -10.75
C GLU A 128 -3.63 -5.41 -10.01
N PHE A 129 -3.51 -4.27 -10.67
CA PHE A 129 -3.83 -2.98 -10.09
C PHE A 129 -5.24 -2.57 -10.50
N ILE A 130 -6.16 -2.59 -9.54
CA ILE A 130 -7.57 -2.29 -9.75
C ILE A 130 -7.88 -0.98 -9.04
N GLY A 131 -8.52 -0.04 -9.74
CA GLY A 131 -8.99 1.20 -9.13
C GLY A 131 -10.21 0.93 -8.28
N MET A 132 -10.10 1.20 -6.98
CA MET A 132 -11.17 0.98 -6.02
C MET A 132 -11.22 2.13 -5.01
N PRO A 133 -12.40 2.51 -4.51
CA PRO A 133 -12.49 3.33 -3.31
C PRO A 133 -11.79 2.61 -2.15
N GLU A 134 -10.83 3.26 -1.52
CA GLU A 134 -10.08 2.73 -0.38
C GLU A 134 -9.87 3.82 0.67
N LEU A 135 -9.75 3.41 1.94
CA LEU A 135 -9.43 4.35 3.00
C LEU A 135 -7.92 4.44 3.16
N TYR A 136 -7.44 5.68 3.24
CA TYR A 136 -6.03 5.99 3.37
C TYR A 136 -5.78 6.81 4.63
N LEU A 137 -4.71 6.46 5.35
CA LEU A 137 -4.17 7.32 6.40
C LEU A 137 -3.11 8.22 5.78
N LYS A 138 -3.31 9.54 5.91
CA LYS A 138 -2.36 10.54 5.41
C LYS A 138 -1.00 10.36 6.06
N GLN A 139 0.05 10.22 5.25
CA GLN A 139 1.44 10.12 5.71
C GLN A 139 2.41 10.94 4.87
N GLU A 140 2.13 11.17 3.59
CA GLU A 140 3.04 11.90 2.68
C GLU A 140 3.38 13.29 3.24
N ASN A 141 2.37 13.98 3.76
CA ASN A 141 2.50 15.31 4.35
C ASN A 141 3.34 15.33 5.65
N PHE A 142 3.56 14.18 6.27
CA PHE A 142 4.22 14.06 7.57
C PHE A 142 5.65 13.49 7.47
N VAL A 143 6.07 13.03 6.28
CA VAL A 143 7.42 12.51 6.04
C VAL A 143 8.51 13.45 6.56
N LYS A 144 8.42 14.75 6.25
CA LYS A 144 9.40 15.75 6.71
C LYS A 144 9.48 15.84 8.24
N LYS A 145 8.36 15.67 8.95
CA LYS A 145 8.33 15.68 10.42
C LYS A 145 8.88 14.36 10.98
N LEU A 146 8.50 13.23 10.40
CA LEU A 146 9.01 11.91 10.80
C LEU A 146 10.53 11.78 10.59
N LYS A 147 11.09 12.39 9.54
CA LYS A 147 12.55 12.45 9.36
C LYS A 147 13.26 13.10 10.55
N LYS A 148 12.69 14.16 11.14
CA LYS A 148 13.27 14.79 12.34
C LYS A 148 13.26 13.86 13.56
N TYR A 149 12.34 12.90 13.62
CA TYR A 149 12.33 11.91 14.70
C TYR A 149 13.46 10.91 14.56
N ALA A 150 13.91 10.63 13.33
CA ALA A 150 15.09 9.80 13.13
C ALA A 150 16.30 10.40 13.87
N ASP A 151 16.40 11.73 13.95
CA ASP A 151 17.46 12.44 14.67
C ASP A 151 17.29 12.43 16.19
N LYS A 152 16.05 12.47 16.68
CA LYS A 152 15.74 12.43 18.11
C LYS A 152 15.91 11.04 18.73
N MET A 153 15.71 9.99 17.95
CA MET A 153 15.77 8.60 18.42
C MET A 153 17.18 8.03 18.34
N GLU A 154 17.55 7.19 19.30
CA GLU A 154 18.76 6.38 19.23
C GLU A 154 18.49 5.10 18.42
N PHE A 155 19.30 4.82 17.40
CA PHE A 155 19.22 3.56 16.64
C PHE A 155 20.35 2.64 17.09
N LEU A 156 20.02 1.38 17.37
CA LEU A 156 20.99 0.37 17.81
C LEU A 156 20.99 -0.80 16.81
N PRO A 157 22.05 -0.98 16.00
CA PRO A 157 23.18 -0.07 15.80
C PRO A 157 22.80 1.21 15.03
N GLU A 158 23.62 2.25 15.16
CA GLU A 158 23.34 3.59 14.58
C GLU A 158 23.04 3.54 13.08
N LYS A 159 23.83 2.75 12.32
CA LYS A 159 23.65 2.55 10.88
C LYS A 159 22.25 2.10 10.46
N SER A 160 21.50 1.45 11.36
CA SER A 160 20.13 0.98 11.08
C SER A 160 19.15 2.14 10.89
N ARG A 161 19.48 3.36 11.34
CA ARG A 161 18.72 4.58 11.06
C ARG A 161 18.48 4.78 9.58
N GLN A 162 19.50 4.49 8.75
CA GLN A 162 19.43 4.69 7.30
C GLN A 162 18.30 3.86 6.66
N ILE A 163 18.01 2.66 7.19
CA ILE A 163 16.93 1.80 6.68
C ILE A 163 15.58 2.52 6.74
N TRP A 164 15.35 3.29 7.81
CA TRP A 164 14.13 4.05 7.98
C TRP A 164 14.13 5.35 7.17
N LEU A 165 15.25 6.06 7.11
CA LEU A 165 15.40 7.26 6.26
C LEU A 165 15.16 6.95 4.77
N ASP A 166 15.77 5.88 4.27
CA ASP A 166 15.58 5.40 2.89
C ASP A 166 14.11 5.07 2.60
N TRP A 167 13.38 4.57 3.61
CA TRP A 167 11.96 4.29 3.48
C TRP A 167 11.15 5.58 3.43
N LEU A 168 11.40 6.50 4.37
CA LEU A 168 10.73 7.81 4.40
C LEU A 168 10.90 8.58 3.08
N GLU A 169 12.04 8.46 2.41
CA GLU A 169 12.30 9.06 1.09
C GLU A 169 11.49 8.45 -0.05
N LYS A 170 11.10 7.20 0.09
CA LYS A 170 10.35 6.45 -0.93
C LYS A 170 8.84 6.52 -0.74
N ILE A 171 8.36 7.09 0.36
CA ILE A 171 6.93 7.26 0.59
C ILE A 171 6.39 8.29 -0.42
N SER A 172 5.62 7.79 -1.38
CA SER A 172 4.98 8.57 -2.44
C SER A 172 3.46 8.31 -2.51
N MET A 173 2.92 7.69 -1.47
CA MET A 173 1.50 7.38 -1.36
C MET A 173 1.10 7.30 0.12
N ASP A 174 -0.10 7.79 0.42
CA ASP A 174 -0.73 7.58 1.71
C ASP A 174 -0.93 6.08 2.03
N TRP A 175 -1.02 5.72 3.31
CA TRP A 175 -1.07 4.32 3.73
C TRP A 175 -2.47 3.76 3.51
N PRO A 176 -2.67 2.77 2.61
CA PRO A 176 -3.96 2.08 2.49
C PRO A 176 -4.22 1.24 3.74
N ILE A 177 -5.14 1.70 4.59
CA ILE A 177 -5.39 1.10 5.91
C ILE A 177 -6.46 0.01 5.90
N THR A 178 -7.14 -0.23 4.78
CA THR A 178 -8.24 -1.20 4.71
C THR A 178 -7.94 -2.41 3.85
N ARG A 179 -8.63 -3.52 4.14
CA ARG A 179 -8.53 -4.82 3.47
C ARG A 179 -9.92 -5.41 3.28
N ARG A 180 -10.15 -6.04 2.13
CA ARG A 180 -11.36 -6.85 1.85
C ARG A 180 -11.10 -8.29 2.28
N ARG A 181 -11.13 -8.53 3.59
CA ARG A 181 -10.89 -9.82 4.24
C ARG A 181 -11.87 -9.96 5.42
N TYR A 182 -11.99 -11.19 5.92
CA TYR A 182 -12.91 -11.50 7.02
C TYR A 182 -12.27 -11.43 8.41
N TYR A 183 -10.95 -11.54 8.51
CA TYR A 183 -10.24 -11.63 9.79
C TYR A 183 -9.33 -10.43 10.05
N GLY A 184 -9.76 -9.58 10.98
CA GLY A 184 -9.06 -8.42 11.53
C GLY A 184 -10.04 -7.38 12.05
N THR A 185 -9.53 -6.30 12.64
CA THR A 185 -10.36 -5.24 13.25
C THR A 185 -11.25 -4.56 12.23
N GLU A 186 -12.56 -4.52 12.47
CA GLU A 186 -13.52 -3.84 11.61
C GLU A 186 -13.31 -2.33 11.57
N VAL A 187 -13.55 -1.74 10.41
CA VAL A 187 -13.51 -0.29 10.23
C VAL A 187 -14.82 0.29 10.75
N PRO A 188 -14.82 1.14 11.79
CA PRO A 188 -16.04 1.59 12.47
C PRO A 188 -16.74 2.71 11.67
N LEU A 189 -17.23 2.42 10.46
CA LEU A 189 -17.89 3.39 9.59
C LEU A 189 -19.24 2.87 9.08
N TRP A 190 -20.18 3.78 8.90
CA TRP A 190 -21.44 3.56 8.21
C TRP A 190 -21.62 4.60 7.11
N TYR A 191 -22.43 4.28 6.12
CA TYR A 191 -22.74 5.16 4.99
C TYR A 191 -24.25 5.36 4.91
N CYS A 192 -24.71 6.60 4.78
CA CYS A 192 -26.13 6.87 4.56
C CYS A 192 -26.57 6.30 3.21
N ASN A 193 -27.66 5.54 3.17
CA ASN A 193 -28.16 4.93 1.92
C ASN A 193 -28.75 5.96 0.94
N GLU A 194 -29.10 7.15 1.41
CA GLU A 194 -29.72 8.21 0.58
C GLU A 194 -28.70 9.15 -0.05
N CYS A 195 -27.70 9.60 0.72
CA CYS A 195 -26.71 10.58 0.24
C CYS A 195 -25.25 10.11 0.30
N ASN A 196 -25.00 8.87 0.75
CA ASN A 196 -23.67 8.28 0.89
C ASN A 196 -22.72 9.05 1.85
N GLU A 197 -23.27 9.87 2.75
CA GLU A 197 -22.51 10.53 3.81
C GLU A 197 -21.84 9.50 4.72
N THR A 198 -20.58 9.74 5.08
CA THR A 198 -19.79 8.83 5.94
C THR A 198 -20.01 9.17 7.41
N ILE A 199 -20.52 8.20 8.16
CA ILE A 199 -20.80 8.33 9.58
C ILE A 199 -19.66 7.71 10.37
N VAL A 200 -19.03 8.54 11.21
CA VAL A 200 -17.97 8.14 12.14
C VAL A 200 -18.56 8.15 13.55
N PRO A 201 -18.59 7.01 14.26
CA PRO A 201 -18.99 6.96 15.66
C PRO A 201 -18.13 7.87 16.54
N LYS A 202 -18.73 8.37 17.62
CA LYS A 202 -18.01 9.10 18.67
C LYS A 202 -17.58 8.13 19.77
N GLY A 203 -16.43 8.41 20.37
CA GLY A 203 -15.91 7.63 21.50
C GLY A 203 -14.96 6.49 21.10
N VAL A 204 -14.74 5.57 22.04
CA VAL A 204 -13.69 4.53 21.98
C VAL A 204 -14.25 3.11 22.03
N SER A 205 -15.55 2.96 21.85
CA SER A 205 -16.19 1.64 21.78
C SER A 205 -15.73 0.88 20.54
N TYR A 206 -15.66 -0.44 20.68
CA TYR A 206 -15.52 -1.31 19.52
C TYR A 206 -16.88 -1.46 18.83
N TYR A 207 -16.87 -1.47 17.50
CA TYR A 207 -18.06 -1.49 16.66
C TYR A 207 -17.92 -2.58 15.60
N GLN A 208 -19.04 -3.24 15.25
CA GLN A 208 -19.10 -4.19 14.14
C GLN A 208 -20.10 -3.70 13.07
N PRO A 209 -19.73 -2.75 12.19
CA PRO A 209 -20.71 -2.07 11.35
C PRO A 209 -21.47 -2.96 10.37
N TRP A 210 -20.85 -4.05 9.91
CA TRP A 210 -21.50 -5.03 9.04
C TRP A 210 -22.66 -5.76 9.71
N LYS A 211 -22.78 -5.69 11.04
CA LYS A 211 -23.78 -6.38 11.87
C LYS A 211 -24.66 -5.40 12.66
N ASP A 212 -24.05 -4.39 13.26
CA ASP A 212 -24.71 -3.50 14.21
C ASP A 212 -25.32 -2.27 13.50
N PRO A 213 -26.43 -1.72 14.02
CA PRO A 213 -27.00 -0.48 13.49
C PRO A 213 -26.03 0.69 13.65
N ALA A 214 -26.18 1.70 12.79
CA ALA A 214 -25.41 2.94 12.94
C ALA A 214 -25.71 3.58 14.31
N PRO A 215 -24.71 4.13 15.01
CA PRO A 215 -24.90 4.74 16.33
C PRO A 215 -25.50 6.16 16.25
N ILE A 216 -26.38 6.41 15.27
CA ILE A 216 -27.12 7.65 15.05
C ILE A 216 -28.50 7.32 14.48
N ASP A 217 -29.49 8.16 14.79
CA ASP A 217 -30.87 7.96 14.28
C ASP A 217 -31.09 8.58 12.89
N ASN A 218 -30.48 9.73 12.61
CA ASN A 218 -30.70 10.50 11.39
C ASN A 218 -29.38 11.01 10.81
N CYS A 219 -29.26 10.95 9.48
CA CYS A 219 -28.09 11.43 8.76
C CYS A 219 -27.95 12.95 8.99
N PRO A 220 -26.76 13.44 9.39
CA PRO A 220 -26.55 14.87 9.64
C PRO A 220 -26.65 15.74 8.39
N ASN A 221 -26.53 15.14 7.19
CA ASN A 221 -26.56 15.86 5.92
C ASN A 221 -27.94 15.86 5.24
N CYS A 222 -28.67 14.74 5.26
CA CYS A 222 -29.96 14.60 4.54
C CYS A 222 -31.15 14.17 5.40
N SER A 223 -30.96 13.98 6.71
CA SER A 223 -31.97 13.46 7.64
C SER A 223 -32.48 12.04 7.34
N GLY A 224 -31.85 11.31 6.42
CA GLY A 224 -32.15 9.91 6.14
C GLY A 224 -31.88 9.00 7.34
N THR A 225 -32.68 7.94 7.48
CA THR A 225 -32.66 7.01 8.64
C THR A 225 -32.08 5.63 8.31
N SER A 226 -31.69 5.42 7.05
CA SER A 226 -31.17 4.14 6.56
C SER A 226 -29.66 4.22 6.32
N PHE A 227 -28.91 3.27 6.89
CA PHE A 227 -27.45 3.23 6.82
C PHE A 227 -26.95 1.85 6.45
N LYS A 228 -25.80 1.80 5.79
CA LYS A 228 -25.05 0.59 5.46
C LYS A 228 -23.69 0.62 6.14
N GLY A 229 -23.40 -0.38 6.96
CA GLY A 229 -22.09 -0.50 7.60
C GLY A 229 -20.97 -0.89 6.64
N GLU A 230 -19.76 -0.49 6.99
CA GLU A 230 -18.53 -0.90 6.33
C GLU A 230 -18.27 -2.40 6.51
N THR A 231 -17.84 -3.06 5.43
CA THR A 231 -17.54 -4.50 5.42
C THR A 231 -16.05 -4.79 5.31
N ARG A 232 -15.23 -3.76 5.03
CA ARG A 232 -13.78 -3.85 5.09
C ARG A 232 -13.29 -3.89 6.53
N ILE A 233 -12.15 -4.52 6.70
CA ILE A 233 -11.39 -4.54 7.95
C ILE A 233 -10.14 -3.68 7.79
N PHE A 234 -9.50 -3.33 8.89
CA PHE A 234 -8.20 -2.69 8.89
C PHE A 234 -7.09 -3.67 8.48
N ASP A 235 -6.01 -3.10 7.96
CA ASP A 235 -4.71 -3.74 7.79
C ASP A 235 -4.16 -4.19 9.16
N THR A 236 -3.56 -5.38 9.25
CA THR A 236 -2.95 -5.87 10.50
C THR A 236 -1.86 -4.93 11.05
N TRP A 237 -1.24 -4.16 10.15
CA TRP A 237 -0.30 -3.13 10.56
C TRP A 237 -0.95 -1.95 11.30
N MET A 238 -2.25 -1.70 11.09
CA MET A 238 -3.03 -0.73 11.86
C MET A 238 -3.08 -1.13 13.32
N ASP A 239 -3.43 -2.38 13.61
CA ASP A 239 -3.51 -2.91 14.98
C ASP A 239 -2.12 -2.92 15.66
N SER A 240 -1.10 -3.45 14.97
CA SER A 240 0.24 -3.52 15.55
C SER A 240 0.89 -2.14 15.75
N SER A 241 0.57 -1.15 14.92
CA SER A 241 1.07 0.23 15.07
C SER A 241 0.66 0.89 16.38
N ILE A 242 -0.42 0.42 17.01
CA ILE A 242 -0.91 0.92 18.30
C ILE A 242 -0.58 -0.03 19.46
N SER A 243 0.29 -1.02 19.26
CA SER A 243 0.68 -1.99 20.31
C SER A 243 1.14 -1.32 21.61
N ALA A 244 1.90 -0.22 21.53
CA ALA A 244 2.26 0.58 22.69
C ALA A 244 1.01 1.13 23.40
N TYR A 245 0.06 1.70 22.65
CA TYR A 245 -1.19 2.25 23.22
C TYR A 245 -2.00 1.17 23.90
N TYR A 246 -2.10 -0.01 23.28
CA TYR A 246 -2.84 -1.12 23.84
C TYR A 246 -2.25 -1.60 25.18
N ILE A 247 -0.92 -1.74 25.26
CA ILE A 247 -0.22 -2.12 26.50
C ILE A 247 -0.41 -1.06 27.58
N LEU A 248 -0.34 0.22 27.19
CA LEU A 248 -0.58 1.37 28.06
C LEU A 248 -2.06 1.61 28.36
N LYS A 249 -2.96 0.83 27.74
CA LYS A 249 -4.43 0.95 27.82
C LYS A 249 -4.96 2.35 27.46
N TYR A 250 -4.35 2.97 26.46
CA TYR A 250 -4.71 4.28 25.92
C TYR A 250 -5.56 4.17 24.64
N PRO A 251 -6.57 5.03 24.41
CA PRO A 251 -7.12 6.03 25.35
C PRO A 251 -7.93 5.35 26.47
N HIS A 252 -8.05 6.03 27.62
CA HIS A 252 -8.71 5.51 28.82
C HIS A 252 -10.07 4.84 28.50
N ASN A 253 -10.20 3.59 28.91
CA ASN A 253 -11.47 3.14 29.49
C ASN A 253 -11.36 3.35 31.00
N GLN A 254 -12.49 3.37 31.71
CA GLN A 254 -12.64 3.77 33.14
C GLN A 254 -11.75 3.03 34.17
N SER A 255 -10.80 2.18 33.77
CA SER A 255 -9.98 1.30 34.62
C SER A 255 -8.47 1.62 34.66
N VAL A 256 -8.03 2.81 34.23
CA VAL A 256 -6.61 3.22 34.20
C VAL A 256 -6.46 4.62 34.77
N ASP A 257 -5.44 4.81 35.60
CA ASP A 257 -5.08 6.07 36.27
C ASP A 257 -4.79 7.20 35.26
N GLU A 258 -5.62 8.24 35.27
CA GLU A 258 -5.49 9.43 34.40
C GLU A 258 -4.15 10.15 34.62
N ASP A 259 -3.62 10.15 35.84
CA ASP A 259 -2.36 10.82 36.16
C ASP A 259 -1.17 10.10 35.52
N PHE A 260 -1.20 8.76 35.49
CA PHE A 260 -0.17 7.98 34.80
C PHE A 260 -0.13 8.26 33.29
N THR A 261 -1.30 8.36 32.65
CA THR A 261 -1.35 8.71 31.22
C THR A 261 -0.85 10.12 30.98
N ASN A 262 -1.27 11.10 31.78
CA ASN A 262 -0.81 12.48 31.63
C ASN A 262 0.71 12.58 31.78
N ASP A 263 1.28 11.95 32.81
CA ASP A 263 2.75 11.86 32.98
C ASP A 263 3.42 11.22 31.75
N LEU A 264 2.85 10.15 31.21
CA LEU A 264 3.40 9.49 30.02
C LEU A 264 3.35 10.38 28.77
N LEU A 265 2.29 11.16 28.61
CA LEU A 265 2.13 12.08 27.48
C LEU A 265 3.03 13.31 27.59
N ASP A 266 3.42 13.69 28.80
CA ASP A 266 4.35 14.81 29.07
C ASP A 266 5.83 14.43 28.85
N ARG A 267 6.14 13.14 28.68
CA ARG A 267 7.50 12.68 28.35
C ARG A 267 7.88 13.01 26.91
N ASP A 268 9.19 13.04 26.65
CA ASP A 268 9.73 13.19 25.29
C ASP A 268 9.46 11.97 24.39
N PHE A 269 9.21 10.80 25.01
CA PHE A 269 8.94 9.53 24.35
C PHE A 269 7.93 8.71 25.16
N ILE A 270 7.01 8.05 24.45
CA ILE A 270 5.99 7.19 25.06
C ILE A 270 6.57 5.88 25.61
N CYS A 271 7.61 5.34 24.96
CA CYS A 271 8.24 4.07 25.32
C CYS A 271 9.77 4.19 25.21
N ASP A 272 10.51 3.43 26.02
CA ASP A 272 11.97 3.51 26.00
C ASP A 272 12.61 2.79 24.81
N ILE A 273 12.37 1.49 24.65
CA ILE A 273 13.08 0.68 23.65
C ILE A 273 12.14 -0.14 22.78
N ARG A 274 12.48 -0.22 21.49
CA ARG A 274 11.78 -0.99 20.47
C ARG A 274 12.70 -2.05 19.83
N PRO A 275 12.79 -3.26 20.40
CA PRO A 275 13.52 -4.35 19.78
C PRO A 275 12.71 -4.96 18.62
N GLN A 276 13.34 -5.10 17.45
CA GLN A 276 12.74 -5.74 16.29
C GLN A 276 13.77 -6.10 15.20
N GLY A 277 13.36 -6.93 14.25
CA GLY A 277 14.13 -7.21 13.04
C GLY A 277 14.10 -6.06 12.02
N LYS A 278 15.09 -6.02 11.13
CA LYS A 278 15.19 -5.02 10.05
C LYS A 278 14.05 -5.10 9.02
N ASP A 279 13.37 -6.23 8.90
CA ASP A 279 12.30 -6.48 7.93
C ASP A 279 11.01 -5.71 8.22
N ILE A 280 10.74 -5.41 9.49
CA ILE A 280 9.53 -4.69 9.93
C ILE A 280 9.80 -3.22 10.31
N VAL A 281 10.91 -2.66 9.83
CA VAL A 281 11.23 -1.22 9.98
C VAL A 281 10.27 -0.36 9.15
N ARG A 282 9.96 -0.79 7.92
CA ARG A 282 9.09 -0.07 6.98
C ARG A 282 7.60 -0.18 7.32
N THR A 283 7.26 -1.16 8.16
CA THR A 283 5.90 -1.39 8.62
C THR A 283 5.80 -1.02 10.09
N TRP A 284 6.07 -1.95 11.01
CA TRP A 284 5.75 -1.78 12.42
C TRP A 284 6.41 -0.55 13.06
N LEU A 285 7.71 -0.33 12.86
CA LEU A 285 8.38 0.86 13.40
C LEU A 285 7.80 2.12 12.77
N HIS A 286 7.81 2.22 11.44
CA HIS A 286 7.34 3.40 10.73
C HIS A 286 5.89 3.77 11.09
N TYR A 287 4.97 2.82 11.07
CA TYR A 287 3.56 3.08 11.38
C TYR A 287 3.36 3.45 12.83
N SER A 288 4.09 2.83 13.77
CA SER A 288 4.04 3.27 15.18
C SER A 288 4.50 4.72 15.31
N MET A 289 5.60 5.10 14.65
CA MET A 289 6.11 6.49 14.65
C MET A 289 5.11 7.48 14.02
N LEU A 290 4.44 7.09 12.93
CA LEU A 290 3.37 7.87 12.32
C LEU A 290 2.20 8.07 13.28
N ARG A 291 1.76 7.02 13.97
CA ARG A 291 0.68 7.10 14.98
C ARG A 291 1.08 8.01 16.14
N GLY A 292 2.30 7.88 16.66
CA GLY A 292 2.82 8.76 17.73
C GLY A 292 2.81 10.23 17.33
N TYR A 293 3.24 10.52 16.10
CA TYR A 293 3.12 11.86 15.55
C TYR A 293 1.67 12.34 15.47
N LEU A 294 0.75 11.51 14.97
CA LEU A 294 -0.66 11.89 14.76
C LEU A 294 -1.44 12.07 16.06
N HIS A 295 -1.12 11.31 17.11
CA HIS A 295 -1.87 11.36 18.37
C HIS A 295 -1.25 12.32 19.37
N PHE A 296 0.08 12.42 19.39
CA PHE A 296 0.81 13.09 20.46
C PHE A 296 1.82 14.12 19.96
N ASN A 297 2.05 14.22 18.64
CA ASN A 297 3.08 15.08 18.06
C ASN A 297 4.48 14.84 18.66
N GLN A 298 4.76 13.58 19.04
CA GLN A 298 6.04 13.13 19.60
C GLN A 298 6.47 11.76 19.04
N PRO A 299 7.77 11.42 19.09
CA PRO A 299 8.26 10.09 18.77
C PRO A 299 7.73 9.02 19.75
N MET A 300 7.44 7.82 19.24
CA MET A 300 6.92 6.73 20.08
C MET A 300 7.99 6.10 20.98
N PHE A 301 9.23 6.02 20.50
CA PHE A 301 10.28 5.27 21.17
C PHE A 301 11.53 6.13 21.31
N ASN A 302 12.21 6.07 22.46
CA ASN A 302 13.53 6.68 22.63
C ASN A 302 14.59 5.93 21.78
N LYS A 303 14.57 4.59 21.84
CA LYS A 303 15.54 3.71 21.16
C LYS A 303 14.89 2.70 20.24
N ALA A 304 15.42 2.54 19.03
CA ALA A 304 15.06 1.48 18.09
C ALA A 304 16.21 0.47 17.97
N TRP A 305 16.04 -0.72 18.55
CA TRP A 305 17.03 -1.80 18.48
C TRP A 305 16.70 -2.73 17.31
N ILE A 306 17.47 -2.58 16.24
CA ILE A 306 17.24 -3.25 14.96
C ILE A 306 18.24 -4.40 14.77
N SER A 307 17.75 -5.62 14.91
CA SER A 307 18.53 -6.83 14.69
C SER A 307 18.54 -7.27 13.23
N GLY A 308 19.54 -8.11 12.90
CA GLY A 308 19.61 -8.81 11.62
C GLY A 308 18.59 -9.95 11.52
N HIS A 309 18.79 -10.83 10.53
CA HIS A 309 18.04 -12.09 10.47
C HIS A 309 18.90 -13.20 11.07
N VAL A 310 18.26 -14.14 11.76
CA VAL A 310 18.87 -15.45 11.96
C VAL A 310 18.80 -16.21 10.64
N VAL A 311 19.93 -16.77 10.22
CA VAL A 311 20.09 -17.45 8.94
C VAL A 311 20.41 -18.93 9.15
N SER A 312 20.07 -19.77 8.18
CA SER A 312 20.52 -21.16 8.14
C SER A 312 22.04 -21.25 7.95
N GLU A 313 22.59 -22.46 8.06
CA GLU A 313 24.00 -22.75 7.80
C GLU A 313 24.46 -22.32 6.40
N THR A 314 23.54 -22.28 5.44
CA THR A 314 23.76 -21.83 4.06
C THR A 314 23.69 -20.31 3.88
N GLY A 315 23.41 -19.55 4.94
CA GLY A 315 23.27 -18.10 4.92
C GLY A 315 21.89 -17.59 4.46
N GLU A 316 20.92 -18.48 4.24
CA GLU A 316 19.56 -18.08 3.87
C GLU A 316 18.73 -17.67 5.10
N LYS A 317 17.89 -16.63 4.95
CA LYS A 317 16.93 -16.26 6.02
C LYS A 317 16.08 -17.47 6.41
N MET A 318 15.98 -17.73 7.70
CA MET A 318 15.03 -18.72 8.22
C MET A 318 13.59 -18.20 8.11
N SER A 319 12.69 -18.98 7.51
CA SER A 319 11.26 -18.70 7.48
C SER A 319 10.43 -19.98 7.40
N LYS A 320 9.23 -19.94 7.99
CA LYS A 320 8.27 -21.06 7.92
C LYS A 320 7.96 -21.44 6.47
N SER A 321 7.83 -20.45 5.58
CA SER A 321 7.58 -20.66 4.15
C SER A 321 8.67 -21.44 3.43
N LYS A 322 9.94 -21.32 3.88
CA LYS A 322 11.07 -22.06 3.31
C LYS A 322 11.30 -23.42 3.97
N GLY A 323 10.60 -23.73 5.06
CA GLY A 323 10.78 -24.97 5.81
C GLY A 323 12.16 -25.13 6.48
N ASN A 324 12.99 -24.07 6.48
CA ASN A 324 14.35 -24.07 7.03
C ASN A 324 14.42 -23.50 8.46
N SER A 325 13.27 -23.27 9.10
CA SER A 325 13.22 -22.80 10.49
C SER A 325 13.54 -23.93 11.46
N ILE A 326 14.51 -23.69 12.33
CA ILE A 326 14.79 -24.55 13.47
C ILE A 326 13.85 -24.15 14.61
N ASP A 327 13.23 -25.15 15.24
CA ASP A 327 12.38 -24.93 16.41
C ASP A 327 13.26 -24.56 17.62
N PRO A 328 13.09 -23.36 18.22
CA PRO A 328 13.85 -22.96 19.40
C PRO A 328 13.71 -23.96 20.55
N MET A 329 12.56 -24.62 20.70
CA MET A 329 12.34 -25.58 21.78
C MET A 329 13.28 -26.79 21.68
N LYS A 330 13.60 -27.23 20.46
CA LYS A 330 14.56 -28.33 20.26
C LYS A 330 15.98 -27.94 20.65
N ILE A 331 16.34 -26.67 20.55
CA ILE A 331 17.65 -26.15 20.97
C ILE A 331 17.69 -26.07 22.50
N ILE A 332 16.62 -25.56 23.12
CA ILE A 332 16.48 -25.50 24.58
C ILE A 332 16.53 -26.90 25.20
N GLU A 333 15.82 -27.87 24.64
CA GLU A 333 15.82 -29.26 25.13
C GLU A 333 17.21 -29.90 25.05
N LYS A 334 18.00 -29.57 24.02
CA LYS A 334 19.31 -30.18 23.77
C LYS A 334 20.45 -29.51 24.54
N TYR A 335 20.43 -28.19 24.68
CA TYR A 335 21.56 -27.41 25.19
C TYR A 335 21.22 -26.50 26.38
N GLY A 336 19.95 -26.35 26.73
CA GLY A 336 19.48 -25.46 27.80
C GLY A 336 19.12 -24.06 27.32
N GLY A 337 18.35 -23.33 28.14
CA GLY A 337 17.88 -21.98 27.83
C GLY A 337 18.99 -20.92 27.81
N ASP A 338 20.01 -21.05 28.66
CA ASP A 338 21.13 -20.09 28.71
C ASP A 338 22.05 -20.19 27.49
N ALA A 339 22.07 -21.35 26.81
CA ALA A 339 22.87 -21.58 25.62
C ALA A 339 22.21 -21.05 24.34
N LEU A 340 20.89 -20.85 24.35
CA LEU A 340 20.12 -20.22 23.28
C LEU A 340 20.10 -18.70 23.45
#